data_AF-A0A2H3JCF1-F1
#
_entry.id   AF-A0A2H3JCF1-F1
#
_cell.length_a   1.000
_cell.length_b   1.000
_cell.length_c   1.000
_cell.angle_alpha   90.00
_cell.angle_beta   90.00
_cell.angle_gamma   90.00
#
_symmetry.space_group_name_H-M   'P 1'
#
loop_
_entity.id
_entity.type
_entity.pdbx_description
1 polymer ?
#
loop_
_entity_poly.entity_id
_entity_poly.type
_entity_poly.pdbx_seq_one_letter_code
_entity_poly.pdbx_strand_id
1 'polypeptide(L)'
;MAEFIQRLDPSKLVLVETVLSFAGSAFETPYYNLPIFLFGMYVQEQAEAAQSMQAFTYLLGASVLYDFIWMYNHAQHWFIKLIFLLTLVLKVPTILAFATALQQRGGQISGLSFRGNDLAGATVWSMPGGFTSGGREGYQTVDEPSDSQTPKPLGAAPATSNQTSAPGAYHNV
;
A
#
# COMPACT_ATOMS: atom_id res chain seq x y z
N MET A 1 14.64 4.54 4.43
CA MET A 1 14.55 3.38 3.52
C MET A 1 13.28 3.37 2.68
N ALA A 2 12.07 3.50 3.25
CA ALA A 2 10.81 3.52 2.46
C ALA A 2 10.82 4.55 1.31
N GLU A 3 11.23 5.79 1.60
CA GLU A 3 11.49 6.88 0.63
C GLU A 3 12.28 6.46 -0.62
N PHE A 4 13.26 5.58 -0.50
CA PHE A 4 14.07 5.17 -1.66
C PHE A 4 13.27 4.26 -2.59
N ILE A 5 12.61 3.24 -2.02
CA ILE A 5 11.73 2.32 -2.77
C ILE A 5 10.58 3.08 -3.42
N GLN A 6 10.05 4.11 -2.74
CA GLN A 6 8.96 4.95 -3.25
C GLN A 6 9.38 5.93 -4.36
N ARG A 7 10.69 6.16 -4.54
CA ARG A 7 11.27 6.92 -5.66
C ARG A 7 11.78 6.04 -6.81
N LEU A 8 11.82 4.72 -6.63
CA LEU A 8 12.14 3.78 -7.72
C LEU A 8 10.92 3.66 -8.64
N ASP A 9 11.00 4.35 -9.79
CA ASP A 9 10.05 4.21 -10.89
C ASP A 9 10.12 2.79 -11.46
N PRO A 10 9.05 1.96 -11.29
CA PRO A 10 9.06 0.58 -11.77
C PRO A 10 9.30 0.50 -13.28
N SER A 11 8.84 1.51 -14.03
CA SER A 11 8.95 1.52 -15.50
C SER A 11 10.39 1.64 -15.97
N LYS A 12 11.18 2.47 -15.29
CA LYS A 12 12.61 2.59 -15.59
C LYS A 12 13.38 1.31 -15.24
N LEU A 13 13.00 0.60 -14.17
CA LEU A 13 13.64 -0.68 -13.81
C LEU A 13 13.44 -1.73 -14.91
N VAL A 14 12.18 -1.96 -15.32
CA VAL A 14 11.86 -2.98 -16.32
C VAL A 14 12.36 -2.61 -17.70
N LEU A 15 12.38 -1.32 -18.07
CA LEU A 15 13.00 -0.87 -19.31
C LEU A 15 14.51 -1.19 -19.32
N VAL A 16 15.22 -0.89 -18.23
CA VAL A 16 16.66 -1.19 -18.11
C VAL A 16 16.90 -2.71 -18.16
N GLU A 17 16.11 -3.51 -17.44
CA GLU A 17 16.20 -4.98 -17.48
C GLU A 17 15.87 -5.56 -18.86
N THR A 18 14.91 -4.97 -19.59
CA THR A 18 14.57 -5.34 -20.97
C THR A 18 15.74 -5.04 -21.91
N VAL A 19 16.35 -3.86 -21.82
CA VAL A 19 17.52 -3.48 -22.62
C VAL A 19 18.72 -4.38 -22.30
N LEU A 20 18.97 -4.69 -21.02
CA LEU A 20 20.03 -5.62 -20.62
C LEU A 20 19.78 -7.03 -21.14
N SER A 21 18.54 -7.52 -21.09
CA SER A 21 18.18 -8.85 -21.57
C SER A 21 18.21 -8.95 -23.10
N PHE A 22 17.89 -7.86 -23.80
CA PHE A 22 18.07 -7.74 -25.24
C PHE A 22 19.55 -7.73 -25.63
N ALA A 23 20.38 -6.93 -24.94
CA ALA A 23 21.83 -6.94 -25.14
C ALA A 23 22.45 -8.31 -24.81
N GLY A 24 21.93 -8.99 -23.79
CA GLY A 24 22.30 -10.36 -23.43
C GLY A 24 21.88 -11.39 -24.48
N SER A 25 20.76 -11.20 -25.18
CA SER A 25 20.23 -12.17 -26.16
C SER A 25 21.11 -12.39 -27.39
N ALA A 26 22.05 -11.46 -27.67
CA ALA A 26 23.09 -11.64 -28.67
C ALA A 26 24.18 -12.66 -28.25
N PHE A 27 24.13 -13.13 -26.99
CA PHE A 27 25.05 -14.08 -26.39
C PHE A 27 24.27 -15.24 -25.76
N GLU A 28 25.01 -16.27 -25.34
CA GLU A 28 24.46 -17.42 -24.60
C GLU A 28 23.98 -16.98 -23.21
N THR A 29 22.71 -16.59 -23.13
CA THR A 29 22.01 -16.11 -21.93
C THR A 29 20.64 -16.78 -21.83
N PRO A 30 19.95 -16.72 -20.67
CA PRO A 30 18.72 -17.48 -20.52
C PRO A 30 17.56 -16.86 -21.30
N TYR A 31 17.10 -17.57 -22.33
CA TYR A 31 16.09 -17.11 -23.30
C TYR A 31 14.74 -16.69 -22.69
N TYR A 32 14.43 -17.13 -21.47
CA TYR A 32 13.21 -16.76 -20.76
C TYR A 32 13.23 -15.33 -20.20
N ASN A 33 14.40 -14.72 -19.95
CA ASN A 33 14.45 -13.40 -19.31
C ASN A 33 13.84 -12.30 -20.19
N LEU A 34 14.18 -12.26 -21.48
CA LEU A 34 13.66 -11.27 -22.42
C LEU A 34 12.10 -11.25 -22.51
N PRO A 35 11.39 -12.37 -22.75
CA PRO A 35 9.92 -12.35 -22.80
C PRO A 35 9.27 -12.01 -21.45
N ILE A 36 9.93 -12.32 -20.32
CA ILE A 36 9.44 -11.92 -18.99
C ILE A 36 9.47 -10.41 -18.82
N PHE A 37 10.57 -9.75 -19.18
CA PHE A 37 10.66 -8.29 -19.07
C PHE A 37 9.78 -7.55 -20.08
N LEU A 38 9.61 -8.10 -21.30
CA LEU A 38 8.60 -7.60 -22.25
C LEU A 38 7.17 -7.71 -21.71
N PHE A 39 6.84 -8.81 -21.04
CA PHE A 39 5.56 -8.92 -20.31
C PHE A 39 5.47 -7.89 -19.18
N GLY A 40 6.57 -7.62 -18.47
CA GLY A 40 6.66 -6.56 -17.46
C GLY A 40 6.35 -5.16 -18.00
N MET A 41 6.89 -4.80 -19.17
CA MET A 41 6.56 -3.54 -19.86
C MET A 41 5.07 -3.43 -20.15
N TYR A 42 4.48 -4.47 -20.76
CA TYR A 42 3.05 -4.53 -21.08
C TYR A 42 2.15 -4.40 -19.84
N VAL A 43 2.52 -5.07 -18.74
CA VAL A 43 1.81 -5.03 -17.45
C VAL A 43 1.85 -3.64 -16.80
N GLN A 44 2.86 -2.83 -17.09
CA GLN A 44 2.93 -1.45 -16.61
C GLN A 44 2.03 -0.50 -17.40
N GLU A 45 1.98 -0.67 -18.72
CA GLU A 45 1.04 0.06 -19.59
C GLU A 45 -0.41 -0.28 -19.22
N GLN A 46 -0.72 -1.56 -18.95
CA GLN A 46 -2.04 -2.02 -18.53
C GLN A 46 -2.22 -2.03 -17.01
N ALA A 47 -2.16 -0.84 -16.41
CA ALA A 47 -2.19 -0.66 -14.96
C ALA A 47 -3.43 -1.24 -14.23
N GLU A 48 -4.56 -1.41 -14.93
CA GLU A 48 -5.82 -1.92 -14.36
C GLU A 48 -5.80 -3.44 -14.10
N ALA A 49 -4.93 -4.17 -14.80
CA ALA A 49 -4.86 -5.64 -14.72
C ALA A 49 -4.06 -6.11 -13.49
N ALA A 50 -4.60 -5.93 -12.28
CA ALA A 50 -3.93 -6.35 -11.04
C ALA A 50 -3.48 -7.84 -11.05
N GLN A 51 -4.26 -8.72 -11.69
CA GLN A 51 -3.91 -10.14 -11.86
C GLN A 51 -2.67 -10.35 -12.76
N SER A 52 -2.49 -9.56 -13.82
CA SER A 52 -1.30 -9.66 -14.67
C SER A 52 -0.05 -9.15 -13.95
N MET A 53 -0.20 -8.14 -13.08
CA MET A 53 0.87 -7.65 -12.21
C MET A 53 1.26 -8.67 -11.12
N GLN A 54 0.30 -9.41 -10.57
CA GLN A 54 0.60 -10.55 -9.69
C GLN A 54 1.32 -11.66 -10.45
N ALA A 55 0.83 -12.05 -11.62
CA ALA A 55 1.45 -13.05 -12.47
C ALA A 55 2.89 -12.67 -12.83
N PHE A 56 3.14 -11.43 -13.25
CA PHE A 56 4.50 -10.91 -13.50
C PHE A 56 5.38 -11.01 -12.25
N THR A 57 4.88 -10.60 -11.08
CA THR A 57 5.66 -10.62 -9.83
C THR A 57 6.06 -12.05 -9.43
N TYR A 58 5.15 -13.02 -9.54
CA TYR A 58 5.46 -14.44 -9.30
C TYR A 58 6.45 -15.01 -10.31
N LEU A 59 6.26 -14.68 -11.60
CA LEU A 59 7.10 -15.20 -12.69
C LEU A 59 8.51 -14.58 -12.63
N LEU A 60 8.61 -13.29 -12.33
CA LEU A 60 9.87 -12.60 -12.02
C LEU A 60 10.57 -13.23 -10.80
N GLY A 61 9.83 -13.49 -9.71
CA GLY A 61 10.36 -14.19 -8.52
C GLY A 61 10.88 -15.59 -8.82
N ALA A 62 10.12 -16.41 -9.57
CA ALA A 62 10.53 -17.73 -10.00
C ALA A 62 11.76 -17.68 -10.93
N SER A 63 11.86 -16.66 -11.79
CA SER A 63 13.00 -16.48 -12.69
C SER A 63 14.32 -16.25 -11.95
N VAL A 64 14.31 -15.67 -10.74
CA VAL A 64 15.53 -15.52 -9.91
C VAL A 64 16.09 -16.89 -9.51
N LEU A 65 15.24 -17.84 -9.11
CA LEU A 65 15.69 -19.20 -8.80
C LEU A 65 16.23 -19.91 -10.04
N TYR A 66 15.58 -19.71 -11.18
CA TYR A 66 15.98 -20.33 -12.44
C TYR A 66 17.27 -19.72 -13.02
N ASP A 67 17.53 -18.42 -12.79
CA ASP A 67 18.80 -17.75 -13.11
C ASP A 67 19.97 -18.42 -12.37
N PHE A 68 19.82 -18.70 -11.06
CA PHE A 68 20.86 -19.38 -10.27
C PHE A 68 21.16 -20.79 -10.79
N ILE A 69 20.11 -21.57 -11.12
CA ILE A 69 20.25 -22.91 -11.69
C ILE A 69 20.95 -22.84 -13.05
N TRP A 70 20.56 -21.89 -13.90
CA TRP A 70 21.15 -21.73 -15.23
C TRP A 70 22.63 -21.32 -15.15
N MET A 71 22.98 -20.40 -14.26
CA MET A 71 24.36 -19.94 -14.01
C MET A 71 25.27 -21.05 -13.47
N TYR A 72 24.74 -21.99 -12.66
CA TYR A 72 25.52 -23.14 -12.20
C TYR A 72 25.87 -24.10 -13.35
N ASN A 73 24.99 -24.22 -14.34
CA ASN A 73 25.14 -25.16 -15.45
C ASN A 73 25.95 -24.62 -16.65
N HIS A 74 26.13 -23.29 -16.79
CA HIS A 74 26.77 -22.68 -17.97
C HIS A 74 28.06 -21.92 -17.65
N ALA A 75 29.17 -22.36 -18.25
CA ALA A 75 30.49 -21.75 -18.09
C ALA A 75 30.69 -20.51 -18.99
N GLN A 76 30.04 -19.39 -18.64
CA GLN A 76 30.15 -18.12 -19.38
C GLN A 76 31.47 -17.35 -19.17
N HIS A 77 31.82 -16.52 -20.16
CA HIS A 77 32.83 -15.46 -20.06
C HIS A 77 32.49 -14.40 -18.99
N TRP A 78 33.52 -13.79 -18.41
CA TRP A 78 33.39 -12.86 -17.28
C TRP A 78 32.48 -11.65 -17.57
N PHE A 79 32.50 -11.11 -18.80
CA PHE A 79 31.68 -9.97 -19.20
C PHE A 79 30.18 -10.30 -19.23
N ILE A 80 29.83 -11.48 -19.76
CA ILE A 80 28.43 -11.95 -19.79
C ILE A 80 27.95 -12.23 -18.36
N LYS A 81 28.81 -12.83 -17.51
CA LYS A 81 28.54 -12.99 -16.08
C LYS A 81 28.30 -11.65 -15.37
N LEU A 82 28.99 -10.58 -15.74
CA LEU A 82 28.79 -9.24 -15.17
C LEU A 82 27.42 -8.68 -15.57
N ILE A 83 27.03 -8.75 -16.84
CA ILE A 83 25.69 -8.35 -17.30
C ILE A 83 24.63 -9.15 -16.55
N PHE A 84 24.81 -10.46 -16.45
CA PHE A 84 23.88 -11.36 -15.79
C PHE A 84 23.74 -11.09 -14.28
N LEU A 85 24.86 -10.86 -13.59
CA LEU A 85 24.88 -10.46 -12.19
C LEU A 85 24.16 -9.12 -11.99
N LEU A 86 24.33 -8.17 -12.91
CA LEU A 86 23.65 -6.88 -12.84
C LEU A 86 22.12 -7.05 -13.01
N THR A 87 21.67 -7.85 -13.98
CA THR A 87 20.24 -8.21 -14.12
C THR A 87 19.71 -8.88 -12.84
N LEU A 88 20.45 -9.83 -12.25
CA LEU A 88 20.02 -10.52 -11.02
C LEU A 88 19.94 -9.58 -9.81
N VAL A 89 20.87 -8.62 -9.69
CA VAL A 89 20.82 -7.57 -8.66
C VAL A 89 19.67 -6.60 -8.89
N LEU A 90 19.32 -6.28 -10.15
CA LEU A 90 18.19 -5.41 -10.49
C LEU A 90 16.82 -6.08 -10.25
N LYS A 91 16.70 -7.41 -10.44
CA LYS A 91 15.44 -8.13 -10.18
C LYS A 91 14.93 -7.93 -8.75
N VAL A 92 15.81 -7.81 -7.75
CA VAL A 92 15.40 -7.64 -6.34
C VAL A 92 14.62 -6.33 -6.09
N PRO A 93 15.14 -5.12 -6.40
CA PRO A 93 14.37 -3.89 -6.32
C PRO A 93 13.17 -3.88 -7.28
N THR A 94 13.22 -4.54 -8.44
CA THR A 94 12.07 -4.66 -9.33
C THR A 94 10.92 -5.46 -8.69
N ILE A 95 11.20 -6.64 -8.12
CA ILE A 95 10.22 -7.43 -7.36
C ILE A 95 9.61 -6.60 -6.23
N LEU A 96 10.44 -5.85 -5.47
CA LEU A 96 9.95 -5.00 -4.39
C LEU A 96 9.08 -3.84 -4.89
N ALA A 97 9.47 -3.16 -5.96
CA ALA A 97 8.72 -2.06 -6.55
C ALA A 97 7.34 -2.54 -7.04
N PHE A 98 7.28 -3.68 -7.73
CA PHE A 98 6.04 -4.30 -8.18
C PHE A 98 5.19 -4.83 -7.03
N ALA A 99 5.78 -5.42 -5.99
CA ALA A 99 5.05 -5.82 -4.79
C ALA A 99 4.43 -4.60 -4.07
N THR A 100 5.11 -3.46 -4.02
CA THR A 100 4.52 -2.22 -3.48
C THR A 100 3.43 -1.63 -4.38
N ALA A 101 3.58 -1.70 -5.70
CA ALA A 101 2.54 -1.28 -6.65
C ALA A 101 1.28 -2.16 -6.56
N LEU A 102 1.45 -3.47 -6.34
CA LEU A 102 0.34 -4.40 -6.08
C LEU A 102 -0.41 -4.06 -4.79
N GLN A 103 0.32 -3.80 -3.70
CA GLN A 103 -0.28 -3.40 -2.41
C GLN A 103 -1.09 -2.10 -2.54
N GLN A 104 -0.56 -1.10 -3.26
CA GLN A 104 -1.28 0.16 -3.54
C GLN A 104 -2.55 -0.04 -4.38
N ARG A 105 -2.61 -1.08 -5.22
CA ARG A 105 -3.77 -1.45 -6.04
C ARG A 105 -4.73 -2.43 -5.36
N GLY A 106 -4.57 -2.68 -4.05
CA GLY A 106 -5.39 -3.63 -3.29
C GLY A 106 -5.13 -5.11 -3.62
N GLY A 107 -4.09 -5.40 -4.42
CA GLY A 107 -3.71 -6.77 -4.79
C GLY A 107 -3.02 -7.48 -3.63
N GLN A 108 -3.79 -8.25 -2.85
CA GLN A 108 -3.21 -9.15 -1.86
C GLN A 108 -2.38 -10.25 -2.53
N ILE A 109 -1.11 -10.36 -2.18
CA ILE A 109 -0.27 -11.51 -2.50
C ILE A 109 -0.74 -12.65 -1.58
N SER A 110 -1.66 -13.49 -2.08
CA SER A 110 -2.27 -14.59 -1.32
C SER A 110 -1.22 -15.46 -0.62
N GLY A 111 -1.16 -15.35 0.71
CA GLY A 111 -0.25 -16.12 1.56
C GLY A 111 0.99 -15.39 2.10
N LEU A 112 1.29 -14.15 1.66
CA LEU A 112 2.47 -13.38 2.11
C LEU A 112 2.10 -12.06 2.82
N SER A 113 1.40 -12.19 3.95
CA SER A 113 1.07 -11.10 4.88
C SER A 113 2.29 -10.58 5.67
N PHE A 114 3.47 -10.43 5.06
CA PHE A 114 4.73 -10.15 5.77
C PHE A 114 4.99 -8.65 6.04
N ARG A 115 4.00 -7.77 5.91
CA ARG A 115 4.14 -6.35 6.30
C ARG A 115 2.81 -5.68 6.67
N GLY A 116 2.55 -5.60 7.97
CA GLY A 116 1.94 -4.42 8.60
C GLY A 116 0.45 -4.13 8.37
N ASN A 117 -0.35 -5.08 7.85
CA ASN A 117 -1.79 -4.88 7.71
C ASN A 117 -2.51 -4.67 9.06
N ASP A 118 -1.89 -5.09 10.17
CA ASP A 118 -2.46 -5.03 11.52
C ASP A 118 -2.11 -3.74 12.30
N LEU A 119 -1.25 -2.86 11.76
CA LEU A 119 -0.75 -1.67 12.48
C LEU A 119 -1.17 -0.32 11.88
N ALA A 120 -1.84 -0.31 10.72
CA ALA A 120 -2.21 0.93 10.02
C ALA A 120 -3.56 0.85 9.26
N GLY A 121 -4.44 -0.10 9.63
CA GLY A 121 -5.52 -0.53 8.73
C GLY A 121 -6.90 -0.87 9.33
N ALA A 122 -7.13 -0.71 10.63
CA ALA A 122 -8.46 -0.91 11.23
C ALA A 122 -9.50 0.20 10.86
N THR A 123 -9.22 1.00 9.83
CA THR A 123 -9.77 2.35 9.64
C THR A 123 -9.89 2.79 8.17
N VAL A 124 -10.54 2.02 7.28
CA VAL A 124 -11.14 2.59 6.04
C VAL A 124 -12.52 1.99 5.65
N TRP A 125 -13.21 1.32 6.58
CA TRP A 125 -14.67 1.14 6.51
C TRP A 125 -15.37 1.52 7.83
N SER A 126 -14.69 2.28 8.70
CA SER A 126 -15.34 3.07 9.73
C SER A 126 -16.07 4.25 9.06
N MET A 127 -17.27 3.98 8.55
CA MET A 127 -18.18 4.99 8.04
C MET A 127 -18.37 6.09 9.11
N PRO A 128 -18.31 7.39 8.77
CA PRO A 128 -18.63 8.47 9.71
C PRO A 128 -20.12 8.43 10.09
N GLY A 129 -20.44 7.60 11.08
CA GLY A 129 -21.80 7.25 11.50
C GLY A 129 -22.11 5.77 11.29
N GLY A 130 -21.85 4.94 12.31
CA GLY A 130 -22.27 3.54 12.33
C GLY A 130 -21.40 2.60 13.18
N PHE A 131 -21.92 2.19 14.33
CA PHE A 131 -21.62 0.92 15.02
C PHE A 131 -20.16 0.63 15.39
N THR A 132 -19.67 1.28 16.45
CA THR A 132 -18.65 0.67 17.32
C THR A 132 -19.29 0.19 18.62
N SER A 133 -19.07 -1.08 18.95
CA SER A 133 -19.63 -1.73 20.13
C SER A 133 -18.93 -1.22 21.40
N GLY A 134 -19.57 -0.31 22.12
CA GLY A 134 -18.97 0.40 23.26
C GLY A 134 -19.95 0.76 24.39
N GLY A 135 -21.07 0.04 24.51
CA GLY A 135 -22.04 0.22 25.59
C GLY A 135 -23.23 1.12 25.24
N ARG A 136 -24.40 0.49 25.12
CA ARG A 136 -25.76 1.08 25.11
C ARG A 136 -26.21 1.76 23.80
N GLU A 137 -27.46 1.51 23.44
CA GLU A 137 -28.28 2.20 22.43
C GLU A 137 -27.80 2.13 20.95
N GLY A 138 -27.97 0.95 20.35
CA GLY A 138 -28.06 0.77 18.90
C GLY A 138 -29.45 0.29 18.48
N TYR A 139 -30.23 1.16 17.83
CA TYR A 139 -31.59 0.96 17.29
C TYR A 139 -32.70 0.52 18.27
N GLN A 140 -33.66 1.41 18.48
CA GLN A 140 -34.99 1.04 18.97
C GLN A 140 -35.76 0.34 17.85
N THR A 141 -36.36 -0.82 18.14
CA THR A 141 -37.23 -1.55 17.21
C THR A 141 -38.63 -0.91 17.19
N VAL A 142 -39.37 -1.10 16.09
CA VAL A 142 -40.71 -0.47 15.90
C VAL A 142 -41.75 -1.00 16.90
N ASP A 143 -41.50 -2.16 17.50
CA ASP A 143 -42.38 -2.81 18.48
C ASP A 143 -42.04 -2.49 19.96
N GLU A 144 -40.99 -1.69 20.22
CA GLU A 144 -40.60 -1.35 21.59
C GLU A 144 -41.55 -0.28 22.18
N PRO A 145 -42.33 -0.58 23.24
CA PRO A 145 -43.21 0.41 23.85
C PRO A 145 -42.37 1.57 24.39
N SER A 146 -42.74 2.79 24.02
CA SER A 146 -42.06 4.00 24.47
C SER A 146 -42.26 4.21 25.97
N ASP A 147 -41.26 3.79 26.76
CA ASP A 147 -41.17 4.11 28.17
C ASP A 147 -41.21 5.64 28.33
N SER A 148 -42.37 6.12 28.80
CA SER A 148 -42.73 7.52 28.80
C SER A 148 -41.74 8.36 29.61
N GLN A 149 -40.84 9.08 28.91
CA GLN A 149 -39.97 10.05 29.55
C GLN A 149 -40.82 11.08 30.29
N THR A 150 -40.72 11.07 31.62
CA THR A 150 -41.48 11.95 32.49
C THR A 150 -41.11 13.40 32.16
N PRO A 151 -42.06 14.27 31.80
CA PRO A 151 -41.74 15.62 31.35
C PRO A 151 -41.11 16.43 32.49
N LYS A 152 -39.90 16.93 32.25
CA LYS A 152 -39.18 17.80 33.18
C LYS A 152 -40.02 19.08 33.41
N PRO A 153 -40.38 19.43 34.66
CA PRO A 153 -41.32 20.52 34.92
C PRO A 153 -40.74 21.89 34.54
N LEU A 154 -41.53 22.68 33.81
CA LEU A 154 -41.26 24.10 33.62
C LEU A 154 -41.79 24.93 34.80
N GLY A 155 -40.95 25.83 35.29
CA GLY A 155 -41.30 26.97 36.14
C GLY A 155 -40.02 27.60 36.68
N ALA A 156 -39.90 28.89 36.92
CA ALA A 156 -40.66 30.11 36.61
C ALA A 156 -39.77 31.27 37.15
N ALA A 157 -39.68 32.41 36.48
CA ALA A 157 -38.93 33.58 37.01
C ALA A 157 -39.77 34.32 38.07
N PRO A 158 -39.15 34.95 39.11
CA PRO A 158 -38.53 36.29 39.03
C PRO A 158 -37.07 36.26 39.61
N ALA A 159 -36.35 37.33 40.02
CA ALA A 159 -36.62 38.77 40.25
C ALA A 159 -35.36 39.64 39.99
N THR A 160 -35.23 40.82 40.63
CA THR A 160 -34.14 41.82 40.44
C THR A 160 -33.57 42.44 41.73
N SER A 161 -32.48 43.23 41.58
CA SER A 161 -31.70 44.04 42.57
C SER A 161 -30.51 43.32 43.24
N ASN A 162 -29.36 43.96 43.54
CA ASN A 162 -28.98 45.39 43.50
C ASN A 162 -27.46 45.61 43.25
N GLN A 163 -27.03 46.83 42.90
CA GLN A 163 -25.62 47.22 42.68
C GLN A 163 -24.83 47.43 43.99
N THR A 164 -23.50 47.14 43.98
CA THR A 164 -22.48 47.92 44.73
C THR A 164 -21.12 47.89 43.99
N SER A 165 -20.29 48.93 44.15
CA SER A 165 -19.17 49.29 43.24
C SER A 165 -17.75 49.07 43.81
N ALA A 166 -16.77 48.83 42.91
CA ALA A 166 -15.38 49.34 42.80
C ALA A 166 -14.48 49.52 44.07
N PRO A 167 -13.13 49.28 44.02
CA PRO A 167 -12.22 50.13 43.23
C PRO A 167 -10.85 49.55 42.72
N GLY A 168 -10.30 50.18 41.66
CA GLY A 168 -8.89 50.09 41.24
C GLY A 168 -8.58 49.00 40.20
N ALA A 169 -7.80 49.23 39.13
CA ALA A 169 -6.95 50.38 38.77
C ALA A 169 -7.00 50.72 37.25
N TYR A 170 -6.38 51.84 36.87
CA TYR A 170 -6.50 52.51 35.57
C TYR A 170 -5.33 52.22 34.59
N HIS A 171 -5.68 52.14 33.30
CA HIS A 171 -5.00 52.69 32.09
C HIS A 171 -3.48 52.48 31.79
N ASN A 172 -3.20 52.41 30.47
CA ASN A 172 -1.90 52.43 29.77
C ASN A 172 -1.03 51.17 29.92
N VAL A 173 -0.31 50.71 28.89
CA VAL A 173 0.21 51.41 27.67
C VAL A 173 -0.43 50.90 26.38
#